data_AF-A0A7X6UFR2-F1
#
_entry.id   AF-A0A7X6UFR2-F1
#
_cell.length_a   1.000
_cell.length_b   1.000
_cell.length_c   1.000
_cell.angle_alpha   90.00
_cell.angle_beta   90.00
_cell.angle_gamma   90.00
#
_symmetry.space_group_name_H-M   'P 1'
#
loop_
_entity.id
_entity.type
_entity.pdbx_description
1 polymer ?
#
loop_
_entity_poly.entity_id
_entity_poly.type
_entity_poly.pdbx_seq_one_letter_code
_entity_poly.pdbx_strand_id
1 'polypeptide(L)'
;MEIEVARSAGFCPGVRRAVDLAYRTLEEGDGTLWLYGALVHNEQVIGDLLERGARLADSVEEIPEGSSVLIRAHGISPAVEQALLAKGATILDGTCPFVKKIQTLVAKASAQGKGVIMTGAADHPEVIGVTGYMEQGSPVLIETLEEARQLDFDDREWILVSQTTFSDERWKQ
;
A
#
# COMPACT_ATOMS: atom_id res chain seq x y z
N MET A 1 18.95 35.38 -7.22
CA MET A 1 18.36 34.37 -6.33
C MET A 1 19.02 33.06 -6.69
N GLU A 2 19.74 32.47 -5.75
CA GLU A 2 20.36 31.16 -5.92
C GLU A 2 19.33 30.10 -5.53
N ILE A 3 19.17 29.07 -6.37
CA ILE A 3 18.24 27.96 -6.13
C ILE A 3 19.10 26.72 -5.92
N GLU A 4 19.05 26.17 -4.71
CA GLU A 4 19.69 24.89 -4.39
C GLU A 4 18.68 23.75 -4.54
N VAL A 5 19.10 22.66 -5.18
CA VAL A 5 18.26 21.48 -5.45
C VAL A 5 18.90 20.26 -4.78
N ALA A 6 18.07 19.44 -4.14
CA ALA A 6 18.52 18.20 -3.53
C ALA A 6 19.14 17.25 -4.56
N ARG A 7 20.12 16.45 -4.12
CA ARG A 7 20.79 15.44 -4.97
C ARG A 7 19.81 14.40 -5.56
N SER A 8 18.73 14.12 -4.85
CA SER A 8 17.65 13.23 -5.28
C SER A 8 16.31 13.85 -4.91
N ALA A 9 15.39 13.92 -5.88
CA ALA A 9 14.02 14.37 -5.70
C ALA A 9 13.10 13.67 -6.72
N GLY A 10 11.80 13.60 -6.42
CA GLY A 10 10.78 13.04 -7.31
C GLY A 10 10.50 11.56 -7.07
N PHE A 11 10.13 10.85 -8.14
CA PHE A 11 9.61 9.48 -8.03
C PHE A 11 10.65 8.47 -7.56
N CYS A 12 10.31 7.74 -6.49
CA CYS A 12 11.00 6.51 -6.17
C CYS A 12 10.66 5.41 -7.19
N PRO A 13 11.44 4.31 -7.26
CA PRO A 13 11.18 3.22 -8.20
C PRO A 13 9.79 2.58 -8.07
N GLY A 14 9.24 2.50 -6.84
CA GLY A 14 7.90 1.96 -6.60
C GLY A 14 6.80 2.83 -7.20
N VAL A 15 6.87 4.13 -6.96
CA VAL A 15 5.96 5.14 -7.55
C VAL A 15 6.05 5.11 -9.07
N ARG A 16 7.27 5.17 -9.62
CA ARG A 16 7.51 5.13 -11.07
C ARG A 16 6.88 3.89 -11.71
N ARG A 17 7.09 2.71 -11.11
CA ARG A 17 6.49 1.46 -11.60
C ARG A 17 4.96 1.53 -11.68
N ALA A 18 4.31 2.02 -10.63
CA ALA A 18 2.85 2.09 -10.56
C ALA A 18 2.29 3.07 -11.60
N VAL A 19 2.92 4.24 -11.73
CA VAL A 19 2.54 5.28 -12.69
C VAL A 19 2.78 4.82 -14.14
N ASP A 20 3.94 4.24 -14.44
CA ASP A 20 4.24 3.72 -15.78
C ASP A 20 3.27 2.58 -16.17
N LEU A 21 2.84 1.76 -15.22
CA LEU A 21 1.83 0.73 -15.46
C LEU A 21 0.47 1.35 -15.81
N ALA A 22 0.06 2.41 -15.12
CA ALA A 22 -1.18 3.14 -15.42
C ALA A 22 -1.14 3.72 -16.84
N TYR A 23 -0.06 4.41 -17.20
CA TYR A 23 0.08 5.00 -18.53
C TYR A 23 0.06 3.96 -19.64
N ARG A 24 0.86 2.90 -19.54
CA ARG A 24 0.87 1.83 -20.55
C ARG A 24 -0.50 1.18 -20.71
N THR A 25 -1.20 0.93 -19.61
CA THR A 25 -2.54 0.32 -19.64
C THR A 25 -3.55 1.22 -20.35
N LEU A 26 -3.49 2.53 -20.14
CA LEU A 26 -4.35 3.50 -20.81
C LEU A 26 -4.00 3.68 -22.29
N GLU A 27 -2.74 3.51 -22.67
CA GLU A 27 -2.27 3.61 -24.06
C GLU A 27 -2.58 2.34 -24.88
N GLU A 28 -2.50 1.16 -24.26
CA GLU A 28 -2.70 -0.14 -24.91
C GLU A 28 -4.17 -0.61 -24.90
N GLY A 29 -4.97 -0.12 -23.95
CA GLY A 29 -6.31 -0.62 -23.68
C GLY A 29 -7.41 -0.03 -24.56
N ASP A 30 -8.46 -0.82 -24.79
CA ASP A 30 -9.72 -0.42 -25.43
C ASP A 30 -10.85 -0.15 -24.42
N GLY A 31 -10.56 -0.26 -23.11
CA GLY A 31 -11.53 -0.16 -22.01
C GLY A 31 -11.15 0.84 -20.92
N THR A 32 -12.09 1.11 -20.00
CA THR A 32 -11.88 2.03 -18.87
C THR A 32 -11.04 1.38 -17.77
N LEU A 33 -9.89 1.99 -17.46
CA LEU A 33 -9.07 1.63 -16.31
C LEU A 33 -9.63 2.26 -15.03
N TRP A 34 -9.89 1.44 -14.02
CA TRP A 34 -10.26 1.89 -12.69
C TRP A 34 -9.05 1.92 -11.76
N LEU A 35 -8.85 3.01 -11.04
CA LEU A 35 -7.87 3.16 -9.97
C LEU A 35 -8.59 2.91 -8.65
N TYR A 36 -8.16 1.89 -7.89
CA TYR A 36 -8.69 1.66 -6.55
C TYR A 36 -7.93 2.49 -5.51
N GLY A 37 -8.56 3.59 -5.09
CA GLY A 37 -7.95 4.67 -4.33
C GLY A 37 -6.88 5.43 -5.12
N ALA A 38 -6.33 6.49 -4.51
CA ALA A 38 -5.25 7.25 -5.13
C ALA A 38 -4.03 6.35 -5.37
N LEU A 39 -3.64 6.18 -6.65
CA LEU A 39 -2.49 5.38 -7.07
C LEU A 39 -1.22 5.79 -6.32
N VAL A 40 -1.06 7.11 -6.15
CA VAL A 40 -0.01 7.82 -5.40
C VAL A 40 -0.64 9.05 -4.73
N HIS A 41 -0.05 9.56 -3.66
CA HIS A 41 -0.47 10.80 -3.01
C HIS A 41 0.05 12.04 -3.78
N ASN A 42 -0.34 12.17 -5.05
CA ASN A 42 0.03 13.31 -5.90
C ASN A 42 -1.15 13.68 -6.82
N GLU A 43 -1.77 14.83 -6.57
CA GLU A 43 -2.96 15.29 -7.28
C GLU A 43 -2.70 15.54 -8.77
N GLN A 44 -1.50 16.00 -9.15
CA GLN A 44 -1.15 16.26 -10.55
C GLN A 44 -1.10 14.96 -11.36
N VAL A 45 -0.51 13.91 -10.78
CA VAL A 45 -0.45 12.57 -11.39
C VAL A 45 -1.86 11.99 -11.52
N ILE A 46 -2.68 12.11 -10.47
CA ILE A 46 -4.07 11.63 -10.52
C ILE A 46 -4.87 12.39 -11.58
N GLY A 47 -4.72 13.71 -11.65
CA GLY A 47 -5.38 14.56 -12.65
C GLY A 47 -5.06 14.14 -14.09
N ASP A 48 -3.77 13.96 -14.42
CA ASP A 48 -3.35 13.54 -15.76
C ASP A 48 -3.88 12.12 -16.12
N LEU A 49 -3.92 11.19 -15.17
CA LEU A 49 -4.51 9.87 -15.40
C LEU A 49 -6.02 9.94 -15.70
N LEU A 50 -6.76 10.80 -14.99
CA LEU A 50 -8.19 11.00 -15.21
C LEU A 50 -8.47 11.65 -16.58
N GLU A 51 -7.67 12.64 -16.97
CA GLU A 51 -7.72 13.27 -18.31
C GLU A 51 -7.48 12.26 -19.43
N ARG A 52 -6.63 11.26 -19.18
CA ARG A 52 -6.35 10.14 -20.10
C ARG A 52 -7.40 9.03 -20.08
N GLY A 53 -8.47 9.18 -19.30
CA GLY A 53 -9.62 8.26 -19.32
C GLY A 53 -9.68 7.27 -18.16
N ALA A 54 -8.76 7.33 -17.19
CA ALA A 54 -8.92 6.56 -15.96
C ALA A 54 -10.15 7.01 -15.16
N ARG A 55 -10.61 6.16 -14.25
CA ARG A 55 -11.65 6.46 -13.26
C ARG A 55 -11.14 6.14 -11.87
N LEU A 56 -11.37 7.02 -10.92
CA LEU A 56 -11.04 6.79 -9.53
C LEU A 56 -12.25 6.19 -8.82
N ALA A 57 -12.02 5.16 -8.00
CA ALA A 57 -13.01 4.62 -7.09
C ALA A 57 -12.42 4.57 -5.68
N ASP A 58 -13.21 5.02 -4.70
CA ASP A 58 -12.82 4.97 -3.28
C ASP A 58 -13.24 3.64 -2.63
N SER A 59 -14.17 2.93 -3.26
CA SER A 59 -14.74 1.67 -2.78
C SER A 59 -14.81 0.61 -3.89
N VAL A 60 -14.92 -0.68 -3.51
CA VAL A 60 -15.01 -1.77 -4.48
C VAL A 60 -16.38 -1.76 -5.18
N GLU A 61 -17.40 -1.24 -4.48
CA GLU A 61 -18.77 -1.13 -4.92
C GLU A 61 -18.92 -0.22 -6.15
N GLU A 62 -18.14 0.86 -6.21
CA GLU A 62 -18.12 1.82 -7.33
C GLU A 62 -17.57 1.25 -8.65
N ILE A 63 -16.79 0.17 -8.59
CA ILE A 63 -16.12 -0.41 -9.76
C ILE A 63 -17.05 -1.39 -10.48
N PRO A 64 -17.39 -1.22 -11.76
CA PRO A 64 -18.25 -2.17 -12.49
C PRO A 64 -17.67 -3.59 -12.56
N GLU A 65 -18.54 -4.61 -12.65
CA GLU A 65 -18.11 -6.00 -12.84
C GLU A 65 -17.28 -6.17 -14.13
N GLY A 66 -16.31 -7.08 -14.10
CA GLY A 66 -15.42 -7.35 -15.23
C GLY A 66 -14.40 -6.25 -15.56
N SER A 67 -14.33 -5.18 -14.76
CA SER A 67 -13.44 -4.04 -15.02
C SER A 67 -11.95 -4.40 -14.86
N SER A 68 -11.09 -3.65 -15.57
CA SER A 68 -9.65 -3.62 -15.28
C SER A 68 -9.37 -2.64 -14.14
N VAL A 69 -8.69 -3.10 -13.09
CA VAL A 69 -8.48 -2.36 -11.85
C VAL A 69 -7.00 -2.29 -11.50
N LEU A 70 -6.43 -1.09 -11.49
CA LEU A 70 -5.09 -0.83 -10.99
C LEU A 70 -5.14 -0.50 -9.49
N ILE A 71 -4.47 -1.33 -8.70
CA ILE A 71 -4.36 -1.13 -7.26
C ILE A 71 -3.14 -0.28 -6.90
N ARG A 72 -3.31 0.56 -5.86
CA ARG A 72 -2.35 1.57 -5.40
C ARG A 72 -0.97 1.01 -4.98
N ALA A 73 0.06 1.85 -5.05
CA ALA A 73 1.43 1.47 -4.67
C ALA A 73 1.58 1.06 -3.20
N HIS A 74 0.70 1.55 -2.33
CA HIS A 74 0.58 1.20 -0.91
C HIS A 74 0.05 -0.22 -0.67
N GLY A 75 -0.40 -0.91 -1.71
CA GLY A 75 -1.09 -2.19 -1.59
C GLY A 75 -2.52 -2.06 -1.09
N ILE A 76 -3.19 -3.21 -1.05
CA ILE A 76 -4.56 -3.41 -0.55
C ILE A 76 -4.57 -4.63 0.36
N SER A 77 -5.62 -4.79 1.18
CA SER A 77 -5.79 -6.00 1.99
C SER A 77 -6.26 -7.17 1.12
N PRO A 78 -6.03 -8.43 1.56
CA PRO A 78 -6.55 -9.60 0.87
C PRO A 78 -8.07 -9.59 0.72
N ALA A 79 -8.80 -9.01 1.68
CA ALA A 79 -10.26 -8.89 1.61
C ALA A 79 -10.72 -8.01 0.43
N VAL A 80 -10.04 -6.88 0.19
CA VAL A 80 -10.31 -6.02 -0.97
C VAL A 80 -9.97 -6.74 -2.26
N GLU A 81 -8.83 -7.44 -2.31
CA GLU A 81 -8.41 -8.21 -3.48
C GLU A 81 -9.46 -9.27 -3.85
N GLN A 82 -9.93 -10.04 -2.85
CA GLN A 82 -10.98 -11.03 -3.05
C GLN A 82 -12.31 -10.42 -3.50
N ALA A 83 -12.68 -9.25 -2.96
CA ALA A 83 -13.90 -8.56 -3.38
C ALA A 83 -13.81 -8.10 -4.86
N LEU A 84 -12.65 -7.62 -5.30
CA LEU A 84 -12.41 -7.28 -6.71
C LEU A 84 -12.47 -8.52 -7.61
N LEU A 85 -11.78 -9.61 -7.22
CA LEU A 85 -11.80 -10.88 -7.96
C LEU A 85 -13.22 -11.47 -8.05
N ALA A 86 -14.02 -11.36 -6.99
CA ALA A 86 -15.40 -11.83 -6.97
C ALA A 86 -16.30 -11.07 -7.95
N LYS A 87 -15.98 -9.81 -8.28
CA LYS A 87 -16.64 -9.03 -9.34
C LYS A 87 -16.10 -9.34 -10.75
N GLY A 88 -15.23 -10.33 -10.89
CA GLY A 88 -14.58 -10.68 -12.15
C GLY A 88 -13.56 -9.62 -12.62
N ALA A 89 -13.07 -8.76 -11.73
CA ALA A 89 -12.12 -7.73 -12.10
C ALA A 89 -10.76 -8.32 -12.52
N THR A 90 -10.15 -7.73 -13.55
CA THR A 90 -8.75 -7.99 -13.88
C THR A 90 -7.88 -7.04 -13.06
N ILE A 91 -7.11 -7.58 -12.11
CA ILE A 91 -6.29 -6.78 -11.20
C ILE A 91 -4.91 -6.53 -11.80
N LEU A 92 -4.57 -5.25 -11.98
CA LEU A 92 -3.23 -4.76 -12.29
C LEU A 92 -2.57 -4.33 -11.00
N ASP A 93 -1.50 -5.02 -10.61
CA ASP A 93 -0.88 -4.81 -9.31
C ASP A 93 0.20 -3.73 -9.33
N GLY A 94 -0.18 -2.52 -8.88
CA GLY A 94 0.70 -1.38 -8.70
C GLY A 94 1.51 -1.40 -7.40
N THR A 95 1.30 -2.37 -6.50
CA THR A 95 1.95 -2.42 -5.18
C THR A 95 3.47 -2.36 -5.29
N CYS A 96 4.09 -1.53 -4.46
CA CYS A 96 5.54 -1.40 -4.37
C CYS A 96 6.17 -2.74 -3.93
N PRO A 97 7.26 -3.23 -4.57
CA PRO A 97 7.91 -4.47 -4.16
C PRO A 97 8.38 -4.48 -2.70
N PHE A 98 8.72 -3.32 -2.12
CA PHE A 98 9.06 -3.21 -0.71
C PHE A 98 7.86 -3.44 0.21
N VAL A 99 6.68 -2.95 -0.17
CA VAL A 99 5.42 -3.22 0.55
C VAL A 99 5.06 -4.71 0.47
N LYS A 100 5.15 -5.30 -0.73
CA LYS A 100 4.92 -6.75 -0.92
C LYS A 100 5.82 -7.62 -0.05
N LYS A 101 7.08 -7.22 0.10
CA LYS A 101 8.02 -7.91 0.99
C LYS A 101 7.52 -7.91 2.43
N ILE A 102 7.00 -6.79 2.93
CA ILE A 102 6.47 -6.69 4.29
C ILE A 102 5.18 -7.51 4.44
N GLN A 103 4.26 -7.44 3.48
CA GLN A 103 3.05 -8.29 3.44
C GLN A 103 3.41 -9.78 3.56
N THR A 104 4.41 -10.23 2.79
CA THR A 104 4.88 -11.63 2.82
C THR A 104 5.50 -12.00 4.17
N LEU A 105 6.29 -11.11 4.78
CA LEU A 105 6.92 -11.34 6.08
C LEU A 105 5.87 -11.46 7.19
N VAL A 106 4.88 -10.57 7.19
CA VAL A 106 3.79 -10.54 8.17
C VAL A 106 2.88 -11.76 8.05
N ALA A 107 2.50 -12.14 6.82
CA ALA A 107 1.74 -13.37 6.57
C ALA A 107 2.48 -14.59 7.12
N LYS A 108 3.75 -14.76 6.73
CA LYS A 108 4.57 -15.91 7.16
C LYS A 108 4.76 -15.96 8.69
N ALA A 109 5.04 -14.82 9.32
CA ALA A 109 5.30 -14.79 10.76
C ALA A 109 4.03 -15.09 11.55
N SER A 110 2.91 -14.47 11.19
CA SER A 110 1.62 -14.71 11.86
C SER A 110 1.14 -16.16 11.66
N ALA A 111 1.31 -16.75 10.48
CA ALA A 111 1.02 -18.16 10.23
C ALA A 111 1.84 -19.13 11.10
N GLN A 112 3.03 -18.70 11.52
CA GLN A 112 3.91 -19.45 12.44
C GLN A 112 3.58 -19.21 13.93
N GLY A 113 2.51 -18.46 14.23
CA GLY A 113 2.13 -18.10 15.59
C GLY A 113 2.97 -16.98 16.21
N LYS A 114 3.81 -16.29 15.42
CA LYS A 114 4.61 -15.16 15.90
C LYS A 114 3.74 -13.92 16.07
N GLY A 115 4.03 -13.12 17.09
CA GLY A 115 3.46 -11.79 17.22
C GLY A 115 4.03 -10.82 16.19
N VAL A 116 3.22 -9.85 15.76
CA VAL A 116 3.62 -8.84 14.77
C VAL A 116 3.44 -7.46 15.39
N ILE A 117 4.53 -6.70 15.42
CA ILE A 117 4.56 -5.28 15.74
C ILE A 117 4.74 -4.52 14.43
N MET A 118 3.90 -3.52 14.18
CA MET A 118 3.96 -2.68 13.00
C MET A 118 4.05 -1.20 13.41
N THR A 119 5.14 -0.54 13.03
CA THR A 119 5.25 0.90 13.20
C THR A 119 4.62 1.64 12.01
N GLY A 120 3.80 2.65 12.27
CA GLY A 120 3.13 3.42 11.22
C GLY A 120 1.71 3.85 11.60
N ALA A 121 1.17 4.78 10.82
CA ALA A 121 -0.14 5.35 11.10
C ALA A 121 -1.26 4.31 10.91
N ALA A 122 -2.09 4.10 11.93
CA ALA A 122 -3.08 3.03 11.94
C ALA A 122 -4.10 3.11 10.80
N ASP A 123 -4.44 4.32 10.37
CA ASP A 123 -5.37 4.62 9.28
C ASP A 123 -4.68 4.67 7.90
N HIS A 124 -3.36 4.50 7.84
CA HIS A 124 -2.63 4.61 6.59
C HIS A 124 -2.91 3.42 5.66
N PRO A 125 -3.21 3.66 4.36
CA PRO A 125 -3.38 2.65 3.32
C PRO A 125 -2.42 1.46 3.36
N GLU A 126 -1.13 1.73 3.55
CA GLU A 126 -0.08 0.72 3.61
C GLU A 126 -0.17 -0.13 4.89
N VAL A 127 -0.44 0.48 6.04
CA VAL A 127 -0.55 -0.25 7.32
C VAL A 127 -1.73 -1.20 7.30
N ILE A 128 -2.88 -0.74 6.79
CA ILE A 128 -4.08 -1.57 6.58
C ILE A 128 -3.76 -2.70 5.57
N GLY A 129 -3.09 -2.35 4.46
CA GLY A 129 -2.71 -3.29 3.41
C GLY A 129 -1.65 -4.31 3.82
N VAL A 130 -0.82 -4.02 4.83
CA VAL A 130 0.18 -4.93 5.39
C VAL A 130 -0.43 -5.83 6.45
N THR A 131 -1.12 -5.25 7.43
CA THR A 131 -1.68 -6.00 8.56
C THR A 131 -2.83 -6.91 8.14
N GLY A 132 -3.55 -6.56 7.07
CA GLY A 132 -4.56 -7.44 6.47
C GLY A 132 -4.03 -8.78 5.95
N TYR A 133 -2.71 -8.94 5.78
CA TYR A 133 -2.08 -10.21 5.39
C TYR A 133 -1.77 -11.14 6.58
N MET A 134 -2.05 -10.71 7.82
CA MET A 134 -1.90 -11.60 8.97
C MET A 134 -2.90 -12.76 8.89
N GLU A 135 -2.41 -13.98 9.03
CA GLU A 135 -3.26 -15.18 9.03
C GLU A 135 -3.82 -15.48 10.43
N GLN A 136 -3.12 -15.05 11.48
CA GLN A 136 -3.47 -15.31 12.87
C GLN A 136 -3.10 -14.13 13.77
N GLY A 137 -3.85 -13.97 14.86
CA GLY A 137 -3.64 -12.92 15.84
C GLY A 137 -4.00 -11.53 15.31
N SER A 138 -3.60 -10.51 16.08
CA SER A 138 -3.80 -9.10 15.74
C SER A 138 -2.46 -8.37 15.77
N PRO A 139 -2.25 -7.37 14.90
CA PRO A 139 -1.05 -6.56 14.93
C PRO A 139 -1.03 -5.70 16.21
N VAL A 140 0.16 -5.44 16.73
CA VAL A 140 0.40 -4.36 17.68
C VAL A 140 0.89 -3.16 16.87
N LEU A 141 0.10 -2.08 16.85
CA LEU A 141 0.44 -0.86 16.13
C LEU A 141 1.16 0.12 17.06
N ILE A 142 2.22 0.75 16.56
CA ILE A 142 3.00 1.75 17.29
C ILE A 142 3.26 2.95 16.36
N GLU A 143 2.98 4.15 16.84
CA GLU A 143 3.32 5.41 16.17
C GLU A 143 4.34 6.24 16.97
N THR A 144 4.42 6.00 18.28
CA THR A 144 5.18 6.79 19.24
C THR A 144 6.06 5.94 20.17
N LEU A 145 7.10 6.57 20.74
CA LEU A 145 7.97 5.94 21.72
C LEU A 145 7.21 5.61 23.02
N GLU A 146 6.25 6.45 23.40
CA GLU A 146 5.41 6.24 24.57
C GLU A 146 4.57 4.97 24.45
N GLU A 147 3.97 4.72 23.29
CA GLU A 147 3.26 3.46 23.01
C GLU A 147 4.20 2.26 23.09
N ALA A 148 5.39 2.36 22.48
CA ALA A 148 6.39 1.29 22.52
C ALA A 148 6.81 0.92 23.95
N ARG A 149 6.94 1.92 24.84
CA ARG A 149 7.31 1.72 26.25
C ARG A 149 6.22 1.05 27.09
N GLN A 150 4.97 1.05 26.62
CA GLN A 150 3.84 0.46 27.31
C GLN A 150 3.54 -0.97 26.85
N LEU A 151 4.31 -1.50 25.89
CA LEU A 151 4.09 -2.84 25.37
C LEU A 151 4.59 -3.91 26.34
N ASP A 152 3.67 -4.81 26.68
CA ASP A 152 3.98 -6.06 27.36
C ASP A 152 4.03 -7.19 26.33
N PHE A 153 5.11 -7.97 26.38
CA PHE A 153 5.32 -9.12 25.50
C PHE A 153 5.15 -10.42 26.28
N ASP A 154 4.45 -11.37 25.66
CA ASP A 154 4.44 -12.77 26.08
C ASP A 154 5.68 -13.51 25.54
N ASP A 155 5.85 -14.77 25.97
CA ASP A 155 7.04 -15.59 25.65
C ASP A 155 7.11 -16.09 24.18
N ARG A 156 6.16 -15.68 23.32
CA ARG A 156 6.19 -16.07 21.90
C ARG A 156 7.29 -15.30 21.16
N GLU A 157 7.65 -15.76 19.96
CA GLU A 157 8.52 -14.98 19.09
C GLU A 157 7.76 -13.80 18.48
N TRP A 158 8.43 -12.65 18.34
CA TRP A 158 7.86 -11.45 17.75
C TRP A 158 8.70 -10.95 16.56
N ILE A 159 8.03 -10.33 15.59
CA ILE A 159 8.70 -9.57 14.53
C ILE A 159 8.29 -8.10 14.63
N LEU A 160 9.22 -7.20 14.30
CA LEU A 160 8.98 -5.78 14.12
C LEU A 160 9.12 -5.44 12.63
N VAL A 161 8.08 -4.82 12.08
CA VAL A 161 8.05 -4.26 10.73
C VAL A 161 7.63 -2.80 10.79
N SER A 162 7.92 -2.05 9.72
CA SER A 162 7.62 -0.62 9.65
C SER A 162 6.96 -0.26 8.33
N GLN A 163 6.03 0.68 8.38
CA GLN A 163 5.58 1.44 7.22
C GLN A 163 6.81 2.00 6.49
N THR A 164 6.83 1.86 5.16
CA THR A 164 8.00 2.20 4.33
C THR A 164 8.32 3.69 4.31
N THR A 165 7.34 4.52 4.64
CA THR A 165 7.45 5.98 4.75
C THR A 165 7.41 6.49 6.20
N PHE A 166 7.61 5.61 7.18
CA PHE A 166 7.72 6.03 8.58
C PHE A 166 8.93 6.93 8.79
N SER A 167 8.85 7.85 9.76
CA SER A 167 9.95 8.79 10.04
C SER A 167 11.19 8.04 10.53
N ASP A 168 12.32 8.25 9.85
CA ASP A 168 13.62 7.68 10.24
C ASP A 168 14.05 8.13 11.64
N GLU A 169 13.75 9.37 12.02
CA GLU A 169 14.04 9.89 13.37
C GLU A 169 13.21 9.20 14.44
N ARG A 170 11.94 8.90 14.15
CA ARG A 170 11.06 8.17 15.07
C ARG A 170 11.43 6.70 15.15
N TRP A 171 11.80 6.09 14.03
CA TRP A 171 12.25 4.70 13.97
C TRP A 171 13.50 4.42 14.82
N LYS A 172 14.40 5.42 14.93
CA LYS A 172 15.64 5.29 15.71
C LYS A 172 15.44 5.41 17.23
N GLN A 173 14.31 5.94 17.67
CA GLN A 173 13.97 6.11 19.09
C GLN A 173 13.48 4.79 19.69
#